data_AF-A0A9X3S770-F1
#
_entry.id   AF-A0A9X3S770-F1
#
_cell.length_a   1.000
_cell.length_b   1.000
_cell.length_c   1.000
_cell.angle_alpha   90.00
_cell.angle_beta   90.00
_cell.angle_gamma   90.00
#
_symmetry.space_group_name_H-M   'P 1'
#
loop_
_entity.id
_entity.type
_entity.pdbx_description
1 polymer ?
#
loop_
_entity_poly.entity_id
_entity_poly.type
_entity_poly.pdbx_seq_one_letter_code
_entity_poly.pdbx_strand_id
1 'polypeptide(L)'
;MWLGTAAIVLAMGGTATAASMVTSAQIKDGTITAKDIKRGAIGLTQLSSTARDGIQGEPGLTGPSGPAGPAGPAGPSAVGQINYVRSQRVYWNGTYVQSAMATCPAGQRAISGGGVSVGDAGMAASDTVASRSGWYVIGGMSYQGNTTAYVEAFAICAPTAYAVAASTDKTVAADKAAIARLVKRYEASISCTSAKIGGAKKCIARGQFCAIRNQKDYKRHGFTCRQDKAGRYRLS
;
A
#
# COMPACT_ATOMS: atom_id res chain seq x y z
N MET A 1 -10.39 -52.98 -122.14
CA MET A 1 -11.58 -52.21 -121.75
C MET A 1 -12.53 -53.18 -121.06
N TRP A 2 -12.96 -52.88 -119.82
CA TRP A 2 -13.98 -53.57 -118.97
C TRP A 2 -13.57 -54.95 -118.38
N LEU A 3 -13.81 -55.34 -117.12
CA LEU A 3 -14.19 -54.71 -115.84
C LEU A 3 -14.34 -55.85 -114.78
N GLY A 4 -14.11 -55.56 -113.49
CA GLY A 4 -14.55 -56.39 -112.34
C GLY A 4 -13.37 -56.96 -111.53
N THR A 5 -12.98 -56.51 -110.34
CA THR A 5 -13.65 -55.96 -109.15
C THR A 5 -14.56 -56.96 -108.41
N ALA A 6 -14.25 -57.17 -107.12
CA ALA A 6 -14.94 -57.94 -106.06
C ALA A 6 -14.54 -59.45 -105.98
N ALA A 7 -14.21 -60.06 -104.84
CA ALA A 7 -14.28 -59.66 -103.45
C ALA A 7 -13.29 -60.46 -102.58
N ILE A 8 -12.49 -59.73 -101.80
CA ILE A 8 -11.79 -60.16 -100.59
C ILE A 8 -12.83 -60.50 -99.52
N VAL A 9 -12.89 -61.76 -99.06
CA VAL A 9 -13.56 -62.16 -97.80
C VAL A 9 -12.85 -63.38 -97.23
N LEU A 10 -11.74 -63.17 -96.51
CA LEU A 10 -11.13 -64.16 -95.61
C LEU A 10 -10.38 -63.38 -94.52
N ALA A 11 -11.12 -62.85 -93.54
CA ALA A 11 -10.66 -62.62 -92.17
C ALA A 11 -11.74 -61.84 -91.39
N MET A 12 -12.89 -62.46 -91.13
CA MET A 12 -13.72 -62.05 -89.99
C MET A 12 -13.41 -62.99 -88.83
N GLY A 13 -13.12 -62.40 -87.66
CA GLY A 13 -13.30 -63.09 -86.38
C GLY A 13 -12.05 -63.37 -85.58
N GLY A 14 -11.43 -62.32 -85.04
CA GLY A 14 -10.60 -62.41 -83.83
C GLY A 14 -11.13 -61.40 -82.82
N THR A 15 -12.02 -61.84 -81.93
CA THR A 15 -12.62 -61.03 -80.85
C THR A 15 -11.55 -60.59 -79.87
N ALA A 16 -11.18 -59.30 -79.87
CA ALA A 16 -10.37 -58.77 -78.79
C ALA A 16 -11.23 -58.74 -77.50
N THR A 17 -10.93 -59.65 -76.59
CA THR A 17 -11.46 -59.68 -75.23
C THR A 17 -11.02 -58.43 -74.49
N ALA A 18 -11.96 -57.56 -74.13
CA ALA A 18 -11.72 -56.40 -73.30
C ALA A 18 -11.64 -56.80 -71.81
N ALA A 19 -10.50 -56.52 -71.18
CA ALA A 19 -10.40 -55.96 -69.82
C ALA A 19 -8.92 -56.00 -69.33
N SER A 20 -8.03 -55.26 -69.98
CA SER A 20 -6.80 -54.83 -69.29
C SER A 20 -7.12 -53.54 -68.55
N MET A 21 -7.37 -53.62 -67.24
CA MET A 21 -7.41 -52.40 -66.42
C MET A 21 -6.03 -51.75 -66.47
N VAL A 22 -5.99 -50.47 -66.80
CA VAL A 22 -4.74 -49.70 -66.77
C VAL A 22 -4.35 -49.53 -65.31
N THR A 23 -3.24 -50.17 -64.91
CA THR A 23 -2.69 -50.03 -63.57
C THR A 23 -1.68 -48.88 -63.52
N SER A 24 -1.34 -48.42 -62.32
CA SER A 24 -0.31 -47.38 -62.14
C SER A 24 1.03 -47.72 -62.80
N ALA A 25 1.37 -49.01 -62.92
CA ALA A 25 2.60 -49.47 -63.58
C ALA A 25 2.66 -49.15 -65.09
N GLN A 26 1.51 -48.92 -65.73
CA GLN A 26 1.42 -48.59 -67.15
C GLN A 26 1.42 -47.07 -67.40
N ILE A 27 1.36 -46.26 -66.35
CA ILE A 27 1.40 -44.79 -66.42
C ILE A 27 2.83 -44.34 -66.15
N LYS A 28 3.43 -43.62 -67.10
CA LYS A 28 4.76 -43.05 -66.92
C LYS A 28 4.71 -41.82 -66.03
N ASP A 29 5.68 -41.69 -65.12
CA ASP A 29 5.80 -40.52 -64.25
C ASP A 29 5.90 -39.22 -65.04
N GLY A 30 5.23 -38.17 -64.54
CA GLY A 30 5.20 -36.85 -65.16
C GLY A 30 4.27 -36.71 -66.37
N THR A 31 3.57 -37.77 -66.80
CA THR A 31 2.64 -37.69 -67.94
C THR A 31 1.25 -37.18 -67.58
N ILE A 32 0.84 -37.32 -66.31
CA ILE A 32 -0.42 -36.77 -65.81
C ILE A 32 -0.19 -35.34 -65.34
N THR A 33 -0.92 -34.39 -65.94
CA THR A 33 -0.85 -32.97 -65.59
C THR A 33 -2.15 -32.49 -64.93
N ALA A 34 -2.14 -31.27 -64.38
CA ALA A 34 -3.33 -30.68 -63.79
C ALA A 34 -4.52 -30.54 -64.77
N LYS A 35 -4.26 -30.53 -66.09
CA LYS A 35 -5.32 -30.45 -67.12
C LYS A 35 -6.08 -31.77 -67.27
N ASP A 36 -5.43 -32.89 -66.94
CA ASP A 36 -5.99 -34.23 -67.06
C ASP A 36 -6.87 -34.60 -65.85
N ILE A 37 -6.82 -33.78 -64.78
CA ILE A 37 -7.53 -33.99 -63.53
C ILE A 37 -8.67 -32.97 -63.42
N LYS A 38 -9.92 -33.45 -63.40
CA LYS A 38 -11.07 -32.57 -63.19
C LYS A 38 -11.00 -31.92 -61.81
N ARG A 39 -11.39 -30.65 -61.70
CA ARG A 39 -11.51 -29.95 -60.41
C ARG A 39 -12.37 -30.75 -59.43
N GLY A 40 -11.83 -31.04 -58.26
CA GLY A 40 -12.51 -31.82 -57.21
C GLY A 40 -12.50 -33.34 -57.44
N ALA A 41 -11.83 -33.85 -58.47
CA ALA A 41 -11.70 -35.30 -58.68
C ALA A 41 -10.85 -35.99 -57.60
N ILE A 42 -9.96 -35.25 -56.94
CA ILE A 42 -9.15 -35.73 -55.83
C ILE A 42 -9.67 -35.09 -54.54
N GLY A 43 -10.34 -35.89 -53.71
CA GLY A 43 -10.78 -35.49 -52.38
C GLY A 43 -9.65 -35.57 -51.36
N LEU A 44 -9.79 -34.85 -50.24
CA LEU A 44 -8.82 -34.87 -49.15
C LEU A 44 -8.54 -36.30 -48.66
N THR A 45 -9.57 -37.17 -48.61
CA THR A 45 -9.45 -38.57 -48.19
C THR A 45 -8.52 -39.41 -49.06
N GLN A 46 -8.30 -39.01 -50.33
CA GLN A 46 -7.43 -39.69 -51.29
C GLN A 46 -5.98 -39.19 -51.25
N LEU A 47 -5.72 -38.11 -50.51
CA LEU A 47 -4.38 -37.60 -50.27
C LEU A 47 -3.74 -38.31 -49.07
N SER A 48 -2.43 -38.55 -49.15
CA SER A 48 -1.63 -38.99 -48.01
C SER A 48 -1.64 -37.94 -46.89
N SER A 49 -1.35 -38.34 -45.65
CA SER A 49 -1.21 -37.41 -44.52
C SER A 49 -0.19 -36.31 -44.82
N THR A 50 0.98 -36.67 -45.36
CA THR A 50 2.02 -35.72 -45.77
C THR A 50 1.53 -34.69 -46.78
N ALA A 51 0.72 -35.10 -47.77
CA ALA A 51 0.15 -34.17 -48.74
C ALA A 51 -0.90 -33.24 -48.11
N ARG A 52 -1.65 -33.70 -47.10
CA ARG A 52 -2.62 -32.85 -46.37
C ARG A 52 -1.91 -31.84 -45.49
N ASP A 53 -0.87 -32.27 -44.79
CA ASP A 53 -0.07 -31.41 -43.91
C ASP A 53 0.63 -30.31 -44.73
N GLY A 54 1.09 -30.63 -45.94
CA GLY A 54 1.68 -29.65 -46.86
C GLY A 54 0.70 -28.63 -47.45
N ILE A 55 -0.62 -28.86 -47.35
CA ILE A 55 -1.65 -27.91 -47.78
C ILE A 55 -2.12 -27.03 -46.60
N GLN A 56 -1.93 -27.48 -45.36
CA GLN A 56 -2.25 -26.70 -44.17
C GLN A 56 -1.19 -25.60 -43.99
N GLY A 57 -1.59 -24.35 -44.24
CA GLY A 57 -0.71 -23.20 -44.02
C GLY A 57 -0.25 -23.08 -42.57
N GLU A 58 0.87 -22.39 -42.35
CA GLU A 58 1.38 -22.15 -40.99
C GLU A 58 0.34 -21.40 -40.13
N PRO A 59 0.26 -21.70 -38.81
CA PRO A 59 -0.53 -20.91 -37.89
C PRO A 59 -0.16 -19.42 -37.98
N GLY A 60 -1.18 -18.54 -37.95
CA GLY A 60 -0.95 -17.10 -37.96
C GLY A 60 -0.13 -16.65 -36.76
N LEU A 61 0.68 -15.60 -36.93
CA LEU A 61 1.46 -15.00 -35.85
C LEU A 61 0.54 -14.49 -34.73
N THR A 62 0.99 -14.63 -33.47
CA THR A 62 0.34 -13.99 -32.33
C THR A 62 0.23 -12.49 -32.56
N GLY A 63 -0.96 -11.92 -32.34
CA GLY A 63 -1.18 -10.48 -32.49
C GLY A 63 -0.30 -9.65 -31.54
N PRO A 64 -0.04 -8.38 -31.86
CA PRO A 64 0.74 -7.49 -31.00
C PRO A 64 0.04 -7.31 -29.64
N SER A 65 0.83 -7.11 -28.58
CA SER A 65 0.31 -6.70 -27.27
C SER A 65 -0.54 -5.43 -27.41
N GLY A 66 -1.63 -5.36 -26.66
CA GLY A 66 -2.48 -4.17 -26.60
C GLY A 66 -1.72 -2.95 -26.06
N PRO A 67 -2.20 -1.72 -26.34
CA PRO A 67 -1.61 -0.51 -25.80
C PRO A 67 -1.68 -0.51 -24.26
N ALA A 68 -0.74 0.19 -23.63
CA ALA A 68 -0.80 0.43 -22.19
C ALA A 68 -2.12 1.13 -21.82
N GLY A 69 -2.69 0.79 -20.66
CA GLY A 69 -3.88 1.46 -20.13
C GLY A 69 -3.63 2.94 -19.84
N PRO A 70 -4.69 3.76 -19.74
CA PRO A 70 -4.55 5.17 -19.39
C PRO A 70 -3.91 5.32 -18.00
N ALA A 71 -3.18 6.42 -17.82
CA ALA A 71 -2.68 6.79 -16.50
C ALA A 71 -3.83 6.97 -15.51
N GLY A 72 -3.62 6.56 -14.25
CA GLY A 72 -4.59 6.78 -13.17
C GLY A 72 -4.83 8.26 -12.90
N PRO A 73 -5.95 8.63 -12.25
CA PRO A 73 -6.23 10.02 -11.88
C PRO A 73 -5.16 10.56 -10.94
N ALA A 74 -4.90 11.87 -11.01
CA ALA A 74 -4.05 12.54 -10.04
C ALA A 74 -4.62 12.37 -8.61
N GLY A 75 -3.74 12.13 -7.65
CA GLY A 75 -4.12 12.06 -6.24
C GLY A 75 -4.68 13.40 -5.72
N PRO A 76 -5.49 13.39 -4.65
CA PRO A 76 -6.03 14.61 -4.07
C PRO A 76 -4.91 15.54 -3.56
N SER A 77 -4.96 16.83 -3.92
CA SER A 77 -4.05 17.85 -3.40
C SER A 77 -4.58 18.42 -2.08
N ALA A 78 -3.81 18.26 -0.99
CA ALA A 78 -4.18 18.66 0.37
C ALA A 78 -3.62 20.02 0.81
N VAL A 79 -2.81 20.68 -0.04
CA VAL A 79 -1.94 21.78 0.37
C VAL A 79 -2.75 22.98 0.91
N GLY A 80 -3.96 23.21 0.39
CA GLY A 80 -4.86 24.27 0.86
C GLY A 80 -5.58 23.99 2.19
N GLN A 81 -5.45 22.79 2.76
CA GLN A 81 -6.13 22.37 4.00
C GLN A 81 -5.17 22.28 5.20
N ILE A 82 -3.98 22.85 5.07
CA ILE A 82 -2.94 22.81 6.09
C ILE A 82 -3.17 23.92 7.12
N ASN A 83 -3.21 23.55 8.39
CA ASN A 83 -3.29 24.47 9.53
C ASN A 83 -1.94 24.59 10.23
N TYR A 84 -1.52 25.82 10.49
CA TYR A 84 -0.36 26.12 11.31
C TYR A 84 -0.81 26.44 12.74
N VAL A 85 -0.31 25.68 13.72
CA VAL A 85 -0.65 25.87 15.15
C VAL A 85 0.61 26.13 15.96
N ARG A 86 0.53 27.09 16.89
CA ARG A 86 1.58 27.36 17.90
C ARG A 86 1.08 27.02 19.29
N SER A 87 1.98 26.53 20.14
CA SER A 87 1.72 26.40 21.57
C SER A 87 1.78 27.77 22.25
N GLN A 88 1.35 27.84 23.51
CA GLN A 88 1.75 28.94 24.37
C GLN A 88 3.25 28.85 24.69
N ARG A 89 3.86 29.99 25.01
CA ARG A 89 5.24 30.05 25.49
C ARG A 89 5.31 29.50 26.90
N VAL A 90 6.16 28.51 27.10
CA VAL A 90 6.39 27.90 28.41
C VAL A 90 7.70 28.45 28.96
N TYR A 91 7.60 29.34 29.95
CA TYR A 91 8.75 29.97 30.59
C TYR A 91 9.47 29.00 31.54
N TRP A 92 10.76 29.23 31.73
CA TRP A 92 11.56 28.46 32.67
C TRP A 92 11.21 28.83 34.12
N ASN A 93 11.01 27.81 34.94
CA ASN A 93 10.66 27.96 36.36
C ASN A 93 11.74 27.38 37.28
N GLY A 94 13.01 27.45 36.84
CA GLY A 94 14.16 26.91 37.56
C GLY A 94 14.41 25.41 37.32
N THR A 95 13.89 24.81 36.24
CA THR A 95 14.20 23.41 35.86
C THR A 95 15.18 23.32 34.69
N TYR A 96 16.16 22.42 34.71
CA TYR A 96 17.10 22.27 33.58
C TYR A 96 16.45 21.86 32.25
N VAL A 97 15.23 21.32 32.29
CA VAL A 97 14.50 20.83 31.12
C VAL A 97 13.09 21.40 31.15
N GLN A 98 12.59 21.82 29.98
CA GLN A 98 11.23 22.32 29.78
C GLN A 98 10.69 21.86 28.44
N SER A 99 9.39 21.62 28.36
CA SER A 99 8.74 21.15 27.13
C SER A 99 7.54 21.98 26.74
N ALA A 100 7.33 22.15 25.43
CA ALA A 100 6.14 22.75 24.86
C ALA A 100 5.52 21.80 23.81
N MET A 101 4.20 21.89 23.64
CA MET A 101 3.48 21.05 22.68
C MET A 101 2.44 21.87 21.91
N ALA A 102 2.52 21.82 20.58
CA ALA A 102 1.52 22.38 19.67
C ALA A 102 0.57 21.27 19.24
N THR A 103 -0.70 21.38 19.62
CA THR A 103 -1.72 20.36 19.38
C THR A 103 -2.51 20.68 18.12
N CYS A 104 -2.65 19.69 17.24
CA CYS A 104 -3.45 19.82 16.03
C CYS A 104 -4.96 19.85 16.33
N PRO A 105 -5.77 20.57 15.55
CA PRO A 105 -7.22 20.55 15.65
C PRO A 105 -7.80 19.13 15.47
N ALA A 106 -9.01 18.92 15.97
CA ALA A 106 -9.74 17.67 15.78
C ALA A 106 -9.87 17.33 14.28
N GLY A 107 -9.71 16.04 13.93
CA GLY A 107 -9.73 15.58 12.55
C GLY A 107 -8.42 15.76 11.77
N GLN A 108 -7.42 16.42 12.36
CA GLN A 108 -6.11 16.65 11.74
C GLN A 108 -4.97 15.90 12.43
N ARG A 109 -3.85 15.77 11.72
CA ARG A 109 -2.61 15.17 12.20
C ARG A 109 -1.42 16.04 11.82
N ALA A 110 -0.42 16.07 12.69
CA ALA A 110 0.84 16.76 12.48
C ALA A 110 1.60 16.04 11.35
N ILE A 111 1.86 16.80 10.29
CA ILE A 111 2.66 16.36 9.13
C ILE A 111 4.09 16.90 9.20
N SER A 112 4.28 17.99 9.93
CA SER A 112 5.57 18.59 10.22
C SER A 112 5.43 19.48 11.46
N GLY A 113 6.54 20.01 11.96
CA GLY A 113 6.56 20.92 13.08
C GLY A 113 7.97 21.25 13.51
N GLY A 114 8.06 21.89 14.66
CA GLY A 114 9.31 22.30 15.27
C GLY A 114 9.04 23.11 16.51
N GLY A 115 10.03 23.92 16.89
CA GLY A 115 9.86 24.85 17.97
C GLY A 115 11.07 25.75 18.12
N VAL A 116 11.06 26.52 19.20
CA VAL A 116 12.16 27.36 19.63
C VAL A 116 12.41 27.03 21.10
N SER A 117 13.69 26.85 21.44
CA SER A 117 14.17 26.84 22.81
C SER A 117 15.01 28.10 22.98
N VAL A 118 14.44 29.12 23.62
CA VAL A 118 15.20 30.28 24.08
C VAL A 118 15.80 29.88 25.43
N GLY A 119 17.06 29.47 25.40
CA GLY A 119 17.85 28.97 26.53
C GLY A 119 19.31 28.82 26.10
N ASP A 120 20.20 28.61 27.04
CA ASP A 120 21.66 28.51 26.82
C ASP A 120 22.11 27.10 26.38
N ALA A 121 21.31 26.06 26.63
CA ALA A 121 21.64 24.67 26.27
C ALA A 121 20.90 24.15 25.02
N GLY A 122 20.17 25.00 24.29
CA GLY A 122 19.54 24.66 23.02
C GLY A 122 18.35 23.70 23.12
N MET A 123 18.09 22.94 22.05
CA MET A 123 16.96 22.03 21.94
C MET A 123 17.41 20.57 22.03
N ALA A 124 16.85 19.84 22.99
CA ALA A 124 17.18 18.44 23.26
C ALA A 124 16.35 17.45 22.43
N ALA A 125 15.10 17.79 22.12
CA ALA A 125 14.24 16.98 21.25
C ALA A 125 13.22 17.84 20.51
N SER A 126 12.87 17.41 19.30
CA SER A 126 11.80 17.98 18.48
C SER A 126 11.22 16.85 17.65
N ASP A 127 10.00 16.44 17.98
CA ASP A 127 9.34 15.33 17.30
C ASP A 127 7.82 15.43 17.42
N THR A 128 7.13 14.62 16.64
CA THR A 128 5.68 14.43 16.78
C THR A 128 5.37 13.36 17.82
N VAL A 129 4.22 13.48 18.48
CA VAL A 129 3.72 12.39 19.33
C VAL A 129 3.33 11.18 18.46
N ALA A 130 3.34 9.97 19.02
CA ALA A 130 3.04 8.75 18.26
C ALA A 130 1.66 8.76 17.58
N SER A 131 0.67 9.41 18.20
CA SER A 131 -0.67 9.61 17.63
C SER A 131 -0.70 10.63 16.48
N ARG A 132 0.40 11.36 16.27
CA ARG A 132 0.54 12.55 15.43
C ARG A 132 -0.50 13.62 15.73
N SER A 133 -1.03 13.68 16.96
CA SER A 133 -1.99 14.72 17.35
C SER A 133 -1.34 16.07 17.62
N GLY A 134 0.00 16.18 17.53
CA GLY A 134 0.73 17.43 17.76
C GLY A 134 2.24 17.25 17.66
N TRP A 135 2.95 18.36 17.76
CA TRP A 135 4.41 18.41 17.79
C TRP A 135 4.89 18.84 19.16
N TYR A 136 5.89 18.15 19.71
CA TYR A 136 6.51 18.53 20.97
C TYR A 136 7.96 18.92 20.76
N VAL A 137 8.42 19.86 21.59
CA VAL A 137 9.83 20.17 21.71
C VAL A 137 10.25 20.12 23.18
N ILE A 138 11.50 19.76 23.40
CA ILE A 138 12.15 19.77 24.71
C ILE A 138 13.36 20.68 24.61
N GLY A 139 13.34 21.77 25.35
CA GLY A 139 14.48 22.66 25.53
C GLY A 139 15.33 22.25 26.73
N GLY A 140 16.61 22.57 26.68
CA GLY A 140 17.53 22.50 27.83
C GLY A 140 17.98 23.89 28.28
N MET A 141 18.32 24.01 29.56
CA MET A 141 19.09 25.13 30.10
C MET A 141 20.19 24.64 31.06
N SER A 142 21.31 25.35 31.15
CA SER A 142 22.45 24.99 32.03
C SER A 142 22.42 25.71 33.37
N TYR A 143 21.56 26.73 33.53
CA TYR A 143 21.42 27.50 34.77
C TYR A 143 19.98 27.49 35.28
N GLN A 144 19.78 27.22 36.58
CA GLN A 144 18.46 27.33 37.21
C GLN A 144 18.24 28.76 37.69
N GLY A 145 17.57 29.56 36.85
CA GLY A 145 17.14 30.91 37.18
C GLY A 145 15.75 31.20 36.63
N ASN A 146 15.06 32.16 37.24
CA ASN A 146 13.85 32.73 36.64
C ASN A 146 14.30 33.72 35.56
N THR A 147 14.10 33.34 34.30
CA THR A 147 14.53 34.10 33.13
C THR A 147 13.33 34.39 32.24
N THR A 148 13.45 35.38 31.34
CA THR A 148 12.49 35.61 30.25
C THR A 148 12.59 34.56 29.14
N ALA A 149 13.48 33.58 29.29
CA ALA A 149 13.69 32.50 28.34
C ALA A 149 12.49 31.53 28.36
N TYR A 150 12.21 30.89 27.23
CA TYR A 150 11.01 30.10 27.05
C TYR A 150 11.19 29.00 25.99
N VAL A 151 10.32 28.01 26.04
CA VAL A 151 10.17 27.00 25.01
C VAL A 151 8.80 27.17 24.34
N GLU A 152 8.76 27.12 23.01
CA GLU A 152 7.54 27.21 22.21
C GLU A 152 7.59 26.15 21.10
N ALA A 153 6.48 25.44 20.87
CA ALA A 153 6.33 24.48 19.79
C ALA A 153 5.43 25.05 18.69
N PHE A 154 5.66 24.62 17.45
CA PHE A 154 4.68 24.77 16.38
C PHE A 154 4.47 23.44 15.65
N ALA A 155 3.26 23.26 15.12
CA ALA A 155 2.86 22.10 14.34
C ALA A 155 2.20 22.56 13.05
N ILE A 156 2.50 21.83 11.97
CA ILE A 156 1.84 21.94 10.68
C ILE A 156 0.91 20.72 10.59
N CYS A 157 -0.40 20.98 10.55
CA CYS A 157 -1.44 19.98 10.67
C CYS A 157 -2.21 19.86 9.35
N ALA A 158 -2.51 18.63 8.92
CA ALA A 158 -3.35 18.37 7.74
C ALA A 158 -4.47 17.38 8.09
N PRO A 159 -5.58 17.35 7.34
CA PRO A 159 -6.66 16.42 7.63
C PRO A 159 -6.22 14.97 7.38
N THR A 160 -6.70 14.07 8.25
CA THR A 160 -6.33 12.65 8.29
C THR A 160 -6.51 11.87 6.99
N ALA A 161 -7.37 12.34 6.08
CA ALA A 161 -7.66 11.69 4.81
C ALA A 161 -6.67 12.02 3.68
N TYR A 162 -5.79 13.03 3.85
CA TYR A 162 -5.07 13.62 2.73
C TYR A 162 -3.55 13.70 2.89
N ALA A 163 -3.00 13.32 4.06
CA ALA A 163 -1.57 13.42 4.28
C ALA A 163 -1.01 12.18 5.00
N VAL A 164 -0.01 11.56 4.36
CA VAL A 164 0.82 10.51 4.97
C VAL A 164 2.09 11.17 5.46
N ALA A 165 2.26 11.27 6.76
CA ALA A 165 3.52 11.73 7.33
C ALA A 165 4.47 10.54 7.48
N ALA A 166 5.77 10.74 7.22
CA ALA A 166 6.79 9.69 7.30
C ALA A 166 6.73 8.97 8.66
N SER A 167 6.89 7.64 8.69
CA SER A 167 6.91 6.87 9.94
C SER A 167 7.99 7.42 10.87
N THR A 168 7.60 7.73 12.10
CA THR A 168 8.49 8.23 13.15
C THR A 168 9.19 7.04 13.81
N ASP A 169 9.91 6.25 13.04
CA ASP A 169 10.76 5.16 13.53
C ASP A 169 12.24 5.57 13.49
N LYS A 170 12.53 6.83 13.85
CA LYS A 170 13.90 7.31 14.08
C LYS A 170 14.21 7.60 15.55
N THR A 171 13.44 7.02 16.49
CA THR A 171 13.89 6.94 17.88
C THR A 171 14.59 5.61 18.08
N VAL A 172 15.86 5.66 18.52
CA VAL A 172 16.61 4.46 18.91
C VAL A 172 15.78 3.74 19.97
N ALA A 173 15.64 2.42 19.90
CA ALA A 173 14.71 1.64 20.74
C ALA A 173 14.84 1.93 22.26
N ALA A 174 16.01 2.36 22.71
CA ALA A 174 16.28 2.82 24.07
C ALA A 174 15.52 4.10 24.46
N ASP A 175 15.39 5.07 23.54
CA ASP A 175 14.73 6.36 23.76
C ASP A 175 13.21 6.22 23.72
N LYS A 176 12.67 5.27 22.94
CA LYS A 176 11.23 5.00 22.84
C LYS A 176 10.60 4.66 24.19
N ALA A 177 11.31 3.90 25.04
CA ALA A 177 10.85 3.57 26.39
C ALA A 177 10.94 4.77 27.35
N ALA A 178 11.97 5.60 27.24
CA ALA A 178 12.13 6.80 28.05
C ALA A 178 11.08 7.88 27.69
N ILE A 179 10.88 8.12 26.40
CA ILE A 179 9.86 9.02 25.85
C ILE A 179 8.47 8.51 26.19
N ALA A 180 8.16 7.22 26.03
CA ALA A 180 6.87 6.67 26.43
C ALA A 180 6.58 6.85 27.93
N ARG A 181 7.61 6.75 28.79
CA ARG A 181 7.46 7.02 30.24
C ARG A 181 7.27 8.51 30.53
N LEU A 182 7.89 9.40 29.76
CA LEU A 182 7.72 10.86 29.87
C LEU A 182 6.33 11.28 29.37
N VAL A 183 5.91 10.83 28.19
CA VAL A 183 4.58 11.07 27.62
C VAL A 183 3.49 10.54 28.55
N LYS A 184 3.62 9.31 29.06
CA LYS A 184 2.65 8.76 30.02
C LYS A 184 2.57 9.57 31.32
N ARG A 185 3.70 10.13 31.78
CA ARG A 185 3.71 11.05 32.93
C ARG A 185 3.07 12.40 32.60
N TYR A 186 3.28 12.89 31.38
CA TYR A 186 2.71 14.14 30.90
C TYR A 186 1.19 14.01 30.67
N GLU A 187 0.72 12.94 30.03
CA GLU A 187 -0.70 12.60 29.90
C GLU A 187 -1.37 12.40 31.27
N ALA A 188 -0.67 11.75 32.21
CA ALA A 188 -1.12 11.65 33.60
C ALA A 188 -1.16 13.01 34.30
N SER A 189 -0.35 13.99 33.87
CA SER A 189 -0.36 15.37 34.39
C SER A 189 -1.46 16.25 33.78
N ILE A 190 -1.89 15.96 32.55
CA ILE A 190 -2.99 16.66 31.87
C ILE A 190 -4.35 16.10 32.28
N SER A 191 -4.43 14.79 32.54
CA SER A 191 -5.66 14.11 32.97
C SER A 191 -5.90 14.12 34.48
N CYS A 192 -4.97 14.65 35.27
CA CYS A 192 -5.13 14.68 36.73
C CYS A 192 -5.86 15.92 37.20
N THR A 193 -6.73 15.70 38.19
CA THR A 193 -7.41 16.77 38.92
C THR A 193 -6.46 17.30 39.99
N SER A 194 -6.18 18.61 39.96
CA SER A 194 -5.44 19.29 41.03
C SER A 194 -6.30 19.33 42.30
N ALA A 195 -5.83 18.69 43.37
CA ALA A 195 -6.55 18.50 44.62
C ALA A 195 -5.66 18.80 45.85
N LYS A 196 -6.27 19.18 46.97
CA LYS A 196 -5.54 19.35 48.24
C LYS A 196 -5.85 18.17 49.15
N ILE A 197 -4.87 17.28 49.35
CA ILE A 197 -5.04 16.00 50.05
C ILE A 197 -4.11 15.97 51.27
N GLY A 198 -4.69 15.89 52.47
CA GLY A 198 -3.92 15.92 53.72
C GLY A 198 -3.06 17.17 53.86
N GLY A 199 -3.57 18.33 53.40
CA GLY A 199 -2.88 19.62 53.45
C GLY A 199 -1.93 19.92 52.28
N ALA A 200 -1.48 18.92 51.52
CA ALA A 200 -0.58 19.11 50.39
C ALA A 200 -1.33 19.22 49.05
N LYS A 201 -0.87 20.10 48.16
CA LYS A 201 -1.36 20.18 46.78
C LYS A 201 -0.81 18.99 45.99
N LYS A 202 -1.69 18.16 45.44
CA LYS A 202 -1.36 16.93 44.70
C LYS A 202 -2.21 16.83 43.44
N CYS A 203 -1.64 16.25 42.40
CA CYS A 203 -2.41 15.88 41.23
C CYS A 203 -2.92 14.45 41.39
N ILE A 204 -4.24 14.26 41.37
CA ILE A 204 -4.89 12.96 41.56
C ILE A 204 -5.60 12.50 40.28
N ALA A 205 -5.50 11.21 39.96
CA ALA A 205 -6.17 10.59 38.82
C ALA A 205 -6.69 9.19 39.20
N ARG A 206 -7.66 8.67 38.42
CA ARG A 206 -8.17 7.30 38.60
C ARG A 206 -7.03 6.29 38.52
N GLY A 207 -7.07 5.28 39.40
CA GLY A 207 -6.11 4.19 39.46
C GLY A 207 -4.82 4.48 40.26
N GLN A 208 -4.60 5.72 40.72
CA GLN A 208 -3.45 6.05 41.58
C GLN A 208 -3.61 5.52 43.00
N PHE A 209 -2.48 5.30 43.68
CA PHE A 209 -2.47 4.88 45.08
C PHE A 209 -3.05 5.96 45.99
N CYS A 210 -3.81 5.53 47.00
CA CYS A 210 -4.44 6.42 47.96
C CYS A 210 -4.34 5.89 49.39
N ALA A 211 -4.59 6.77 50.35
CA ALA A 211 -4.61 6.43 51.77
C ALA A 211 -6.01 6.66 52.35
N ILE A 212 -6.58 5.65 53.01
CA ILE A 212 -7.93 5.74 53.61
C ILE A 212 -8.08 6.99 54.51
N ARG A 213 -7.03 7.36 55.24
CA ARG A 213 -7.05 8.54 56.14
C ARG A 213 -7.49 9.85 55.45
N ASN A 214 -7.28 9.97 54.14
CA ASN A 214 -7.64 11.17 53.37
C ASN A 214 -8.93 10.98 52.53
N GLN A 215 -9.79 10.01 52.87
CA GLN A 215 -11.00 9.69 52.12
C GLN A 215 -11.94 10.88 51.91
N LYS A 216 -12.06 11.77 52.91
CA LYS A 216 -12.88 12.98 52.81
C LYS A 216 -12.38 13.93 51.73
N ASP A 217 -11.06 14.06 51.60
CA ASP A 217 -10.45 14.97 50.62
C ASP A 217 -10.65 14.45 49.19
N TYR A 218 -10.46 13.14 48.97
CA TYR A 218 -10.71 12.53 47.66
C TYR A 218 -12.17 12.69 47.22
N LYS A 219 -13.13 12.51 48.13
CA LYS A 219 -14.57 12.67 47.83
C LYS A 219 -14.93 14.07 47.35
N ARG A 220 -14.29 15.12 47.89
CA ARG A 220 -14.52 16.52 47.44
C ARG A 220 -14.17 16.74 45.97
N HIS A 221 -13.25 15.94 45.46
CA HIS A 221 -12.78 16.00 44.08
C HIS A 221 -13.38 14.89 43.20
N GLY A 222 -14.42 14.20 43.67
CA GLY A 222 -15.12 13.17 42.89
C GLY A 222 -14.43 11.80 42.84
N PHE A 223 -13.44 11.55 43.71
CA PHE A 223 -12.73 10.27 43.78
C PHE A 223 -13.02 9.50 45.06
N THR A 224 -12.97 8.17 44.99
CA THR A 224 -13.12 7.30 46.16
C THR A 224 -11.91 6.37 46.29
N CYS A 225 -11.25 6.38 47.45
CA CYS A 225 -10.20 5.39 47.74
C CYS A 225 -10.86 4.04 48.09
N ARG A 226 -10.54 2.99 47.32
CA ARG A 226 -11.02 1.62 47.53
C ARG A 226 -9.86 0.63 47.42
N GLN A 227 -9.99 -0.53 48.06
CA GLN A 227 -9.01 -1.60 47.95
C GLN A 227 -9.22 -2.37 46.63
N ASP A 228 -8.15 -2.58 45.86
CA ASP A 228 -8.15 -3.42 44.67
C ASP A 228 -8.13 -4.92 45.04
N LYS A 229 -8.39 -5.79 44.05
CA LYS A 229 -8.36 -7.26 44.25
C LYS A 229 -7.01 -7.79 44.74
N ALA A 230 -5.93 -7.00 44.62
CA ALA A 230 -4.60 -7.32 45.09
C ALA A 230 -4.29 -6.72 46.48
N GLY A 231 -5.31 -6.23 47.20
CA GLY A 231 -5.18 -5.70 48.55
C GLY A 231 -4.63 -4.27 48.63
N ARG A 232 -4.46 -3.56 47.52
CA ARG A 232 -3.85 -2.21 47.48
C ARG A 232 -4.90 -1.12 47.32
N TYR A 233 -4.74 -0.03 48.05
CA TYR A 233 -5.67 1.11 47.99
C TYR A 233 -5.45 1.99 46.76
N ARG A 234 -6.49 2.14 45.92
CA ARG A 234 -6.48 2.96 44.69
C ARG A 234 -7.70 3.87 44.56
N LEU A 235 -7.54 4.99 43.87
CA LEU A 235 -8.61 5.94 43.56
C LEU A 235 -9.49 5.41 42.43
N SER A 236 -10.80 5.40 42.66
CA SER A 236 -11.87 5.11 41.70
C SER A 236 -12.73 6.33 41.43
#